data_AF-A0A1C3N298-F1
#
_entry.id   AF-A0A1C3N298-F1
#
_cell.length_a   1.000
_cell.length_b   1.000
_cell.length_c   1.000
_cell.angle_alpha   90.00
_cell.angle_beta   90.00
_cell.angle_gamma   90.00
#
_symmetry.space_group_name_H-M   'P 1'
#
loop_
_entity.id
_entity.type
_entity.pdbx_description
1 polymer ?
#
loop_
_entity_poly.entity_id
_entity_poly.type
_entity_poly.pdbx_seq_one_letter_code
_entity_poly.pdbx_strand_id
1 'polypeptide(L)'
;MTDLSTFIAGLPKVELHVHHVGSASPRIVAELAARHEGRSPVPADPAALVDYFAFRDFAHFIEVYLSVVDLVRDQDDVWLLTHEVARELARQQVRYAELTITPYSHVHRGIPAPAFCEAIEDARKRAEADFGIELRWCFDIPGEAGLPAAEETLRIALEERPDGLISFGLGGPEIGVPRPQFKPYFDQARAAGLRSVPHAGETTGPQTVWDALRDLGAERIGHGISAADDPELLAHLAEHRIALEVCPTSNVRTRAVANLDEHPLPRLVDAGVLVTINSDDPPMFGTTLNDEYGVAARLLRLGPEGVAALARDAVTASFLDPAGKQRISNEIEAYVAGV
;
A
#
# COMPACT_ATOMS: atom_id res chain seq x y z
N MET A 1 -23.80 22.52 5.57
CA MET A 1 -22.97 21.98 4.48
C MET A 1 -21.57 21.85 5.04
N THR A 2 -21.21 20.64 5.41
CA THR A 2 -19.85 20.28 5.85
C THR A 2 -18.91 20.47 4.66
N ASP A 3 -17.76 21.09 4.90
CA ASP A 3 -16.69 21.11 3.92
C ASP A 3 -16.29 19.66 3.58
N LEU A 4 -16.07 19.35 2.30
CA LEU A 4 -15.79 17.98 1.84
C LEU A 4 -14.53 17.44 2.50
N SER A 5 -13.55 18.30 2.79
CA SER A 5 -12.34 17.93 3.54
C SER A 5 -12.66 17.40 4.95
N THR A 6 -13.57 18.07 5.66
CA THR A 6 -14.03 17.66 7.00
C THR A 6 -14.82 16.37 6.92
N PHE A 7 -15.65 16.21 5.88
CA PHE A 7 -16.35 14.96 5.63
C PHE A 7 -15.39 13.79 5.42
N ILE A 8 -14.37 13.95 4.56
CA ILE A 8 -13.35 12.92 4.30
C ILE A 8 -12.58 12.56 5.57
N ALA A 9 -12.18 13.57 6.35
CA ALA A 9 -11.41 13.38 7.58
C ALA A 9 -12.14 12.54 8.63
N GLY A 10 -13.47 12.61 8.70
CA GLY A 10 -14.30 11.83 9.62
C GLY A 10 -14.79 10.48 9.06
N LEU A 11 -14.71 10.26 7.75
CA LEU A 11 -15.23 9.06 7.08
C LEU A 11 -14.42 7.80 7.47
N PRO A 12 -15.03 6.72 7.98
CA PRO A 12 -14.34 5.44 8.15
C PRO A 12 -13.83 4.90 6.81
N LYS A 13 -12.57 4.46 6.75
CA LYS A 13 -11.90 4.03 5.52
C LYS A 13 -11.15 2.71 5.68
N VAL A 14 -10.84 2.10 4.54
CA VAL A 14 -9.93 0.97 4.39
C VAL A 14 -8.80 1.39 3.46
N GLU A 15 -7.58 0.94 3.75
CA GLU A 15 -6.37 1.17 2.95
C GLU A 15 -5.84 -0.19 2.45
N LEU A 16 -5.78 -0.39 1.14
CA LEU A 16 -5.43 -1.68 0.55
C LEU A 16 -4.06 -1.68 -0.14
N HIS A 17 -3.44 -0.51 -0.29
CA HIS A 17 -2.19 -0.38 -0.98
C HIS A 17 -1.36 0.71 -0.33
N VAL A 18 -0.58 0.28 0.64
CA VAL A 18 0.29 1.13 1.44
C VAL A 18 1.54 0.34 1.83
N HIS A 19 2.71 0.96 1.75
CA HIS A 19 3.98 0.30 2.03
C HIS A 19 4.51 0.66 3.41
N HIS A 20 5.04 -0.33 4.12
CA HIS A 20 5.52 -0.21 5.50
C HIS A 20 6.59 0.86 5.67
N VAL A 21 7.71 0.76 4.93
CA VAL A 21 8.78 1.76 5.01
C VAL A 21 8.36 3.08 4.39
N GLY A 22 7.59 3.04 3.29
CA GLY A 22 7.01 4.22 2.65
C GLY A 22 6.16 5.09 3.57
N SER A 23 5.55 4.46 4.57
CA SER A 23 4.67 5.09 5.56
C SER A 23 5.42 5.68 6.76
N ALA A 24 6.75 5.63 6.79
CA ALA A 24 7.54 6.26 7.85
C ALA A 24 7.45 7.79 7.75
N SER A 25 6.56 8.39 8.56
CA SER A 25 6.45 9.86 8.65
C SER A 25 7.78 10.49 9.14
N PRO A 26 8.03 11.78 8.87
CA PRO A 26 9.21 12.46 9.40
C PRO A 26 9.39 12.29 10.92
N ARG A 27 8.29 12.25 11.68
CA ARG A 27 8.36 11.96 13.12
C ARG A 27 8.89 10.56 13.41
N ILE A 28 8.42 9.55 12.69
CA ILE A 28 8.86 8.14 12.85
C ILE A 28 10.33 8.01 12.45
N VAL A 29 10.71 8.62 11.33
CA VAL A 29 12.09 8.63 10.83
C VAL A 29 13.03 9.30 11.83
N ALA A 30 12.63 10.43 12.43
CA ALA A 30 13.39 11.09 13.49
C ALA A 30 13.57 10.19 14.72
N GLU A 31 12.51 9.49 15.14
CA GLU A 31 12.55 8.59 16.29
C GLU A 31 13.48 7.38 16.05
N LEU A 32 13.40 6.78 14.86
CA LEU A 32 14.34 5.73 14.42
C LEU A 32 15.78 6.25 14.32
N ALA A 33 15.98 7.44 13.76
CA ALA A 33 17.30 8.06 13.65
C ALA A 33 17.91 8.36 15.03
N ALA A 34 17.11 8.78 16.02
CA ALA A 34 17.55 9.02 17.39
C ALA A 34 18.04 7.72 18.07
N ARG A 35 17.39 6.58 17.81
CA ARG A 35 17.84 5.27 18.34
C ARG A 35 19.22 4.87 17.83
N HIS A 36 19.57 5.32 16.63
CA HIS A 36 20.83 5.02 15.95
C HIS A 36 21.73 6.25 15.80
N GLU A 37 21.61 7.23 16.70
CA GLU A 37 22.35 8.49 16.63
C GLU A 37 23.86 8.24 16.53
N GLY A 38 24.52 8.97 15.63
CA GLY A 38 25.95 8.81 15.32
C GLY A 38 26.29 7.61 14.42
N ARG A 39 25.30 6.80 14.01
CA ARG A 39 25.47 5.68 13.09
C ARG A 39 24.61 5.80 11.81
N SER A 40 23.85 6.88 11.67
CA SER A 40 23.04 7.18 10.49
C SER A 40 23.28 8.62 10.03
N PRO A 41 23.30 8.89 8.71
CA PRO A 41 23.29 10.26 8.19
C PRO A 41 21.92 10.93 8.27
N VAL A 42 20.86 10.19 8.62
CA VAL A 42 19.49 10.73 8.69
C VAL A 42 19.33 11.61 9.93
N PRO A 43 18.81 12.85 9.81
CA PRO A 43 18.58 13.72 10.95
C PRO A 43 17.57 13.13 11.95
N ALA A 44 17.89 13.23 13.25
CA ALA A 44 16.97 12.89 14.34
C ALA A 44 16.00 14.02 14.70
N ASP A 45 16.16 15.22 14.11
CA ASP A 45 15.24 16.35 14.29
C ASP A 45 14.14 16.33 13.20
N PRO A 46 12.85 16.20 13.57
CA PRO A 46 11.75 16.27 12.61
C PRO A 46 11.74 17.54 11.76
N ALA A 47 12.19 18.68 12.29
CA ALA A 47 12.23 19.93 11.52
C ALA A 47 13.27 19.86 10.40
N ALA A 48 14.43 19.24 10.66
CA ALA A 48 15.47 19.03 9.67
C ALA A 48 15.07 18.00 8.59
N LEU A 49 14.15 17.09 8.91
CA LEU A 49 13.66 16.08 7.95
C LEU A 49 12.81 16.69 6.83
N VAL A 50 12.17 17.84 7.05
CA VAL A 50 11.44 18.53 5.98
C VAL A 50 12.37 18.85 4.80
N ASP A 51 13.57 19.38 5.10
CA ASP A 51 14.58 19.65 4.08
C ASP A 51 15.24 18.36 3.57
N TYR A 52 15.38 17.34 4.42
CA TYR A 52 15.94 16.05 4.04
C TYR A 52 15.11 15.32 2.97
N PHE A 53 13.78 15.46 3.03
CA PHE A 53 12.85 14.92 2.03
C PHE A 53 12.64 15.83 0.82
N ALA A 54 13.36 16.95 0.70
CA ALA A 54 13.31 17.81 -0.48
C ALA A 54 14.18 17.21 -1.61
N PHE A 55 13.58 16.35 -2.43
CA PHE A 55 14.32 15.62 -3.47
C PHE A 55 14.71 16.52 -4.65
N ARG A 56 15.95 16.33 -5.15
CA ARG A 56 16.48 17.06 -6.31
C ARG A 56 16.10 16.39 -7.64
N ASP A 57 16.02 15.06 -7.62
CA ASP A 57 15.65 14.19 -8.74
C ASP A 57 15.28 12.79 -8.22
N PHE A 58 14.94 11.86 -9.12
CA PHE A 58 14.56 10.49 -8.76
C PHE A 58 15.72 9.69 -8.14
N ALA A 59 16.97 9.93 -8.58
CA ALA A 59 18.12 9.25 -7.98
C ALA A 59 18.31 9.69 -6.52
N HIS A 60 18.17 10.99 -6.24
CA HIS A 60 18.21 11.52 -4.87
C HIS A 60 17.05 11.01 -4.01
N PHE A 61 15.86 10.83 -4.59
CA PHE A 61 14.74 10.17 -3.91
C PHE A 61 15.10 8.75 -3.47
N ILE A 62 15.67 7.93 -4.36
CA ILE A 62 16.11 6.57 -4.04
C ILE A 62 17.21 6.57 -2.97
N GLU A 63 18.18 7.49 -3.04
CA GLU A 63 19.21 7.65 -2.00
C GLU A 63 18.60 7.91 -0.62
N VAL A 64 17.65 8.86 -0.53
CA VAL A 64 16.96 9.19 0.72
C VAL A 64 16.08 8.02 1.19
N TYR A 65 15.35 7.37 0.28
CA TYR A 65 14.54 6.18 0.58
C TYR A 65 15.40 5.09 1.24
N LEU A 66 16.52 4.73 0.61
CA LEU A 66 17.42 3.70 1.12
C LEU A 66 18.03 4.09 2.48
N SER A 67 18.30 5.38 2.70
CA SER A 67 18.79 5.84 4.01
C SER A 67 17.77 5.65 5.14
N VAL A 68 16.47 5.77 4.83
CA VAL A 68 15.38 5.49 5.78
C VAL A 68 15.23 3.99 6.00
N VAL A 69 15.33 3.18 4.94
CA VAL A 69 15.36 1.71 5.07
C VAL A 69 16.50 1.28 6.02
N ASP A 70 17.68 1.89 5.89
CA ASP A 70 18.86 1.56 6.70
C ASP A 70 18.77 2.02 8.18
N LEU A 71 17.70 2.73 8.56
CA LEU A 71 17.37 2.99 9.96
C LEU A 71 16.68 1.80 10.65
N VAL A 72 16.07 0.89 9.90
CA VAL A 72 15.39 -0.29 10.46
C VAL A 72 16.40 -1.42 10.57
N ARG A 73 17.01 -1.57 11.76
CA ARG A 73 18.19 -2.42 11.95
C ARG A 73 17.93 -3.66 12.80
N ASP A 74 16.92 -3.62 13.64
CA ASP A 74 16.55 -4.72 14.51
C ASP A 74 15.02 -4.86 14.65
N GLN A 75 14.61 -5.89 15.38
CA GLN A 75 13.21 -6.20 15.66
C GLN A 75 12.46 -5.07 16.38
N ASP A 76 13.15 -4.28 17.22
CA ASP A 76 12.52 -3.20 17.96
C ASP A 76 12.23 -2.02 17.03
N ASP A 77 13.11 -1.76 16.05
CA ASP A 77 12.86 -0.77 14.99
C ASP A 77 11.69 -1.19 14.09
N VAL A 78 11.62 -2.48 13.72
CA VAL A 78 10.49 -3.04 12.96
C VAL A 78 9.18 -2.88 13.72
N TRP A 79 9.20 -3.16 15.02
CA TRP A 79 8.05 -2.99 15.90
C TRP A 79 7.62 -1.52 15.95
N LEU A 80 8.56 -0.60 16.20
CA LEU A 80 8.31 0.84 16.29
C LEU A 80 7.69 1.36 14.99
N LEU A 81 8.29 1.05 13.85
CA LEU A 81 7.80 1.47 12.55
C LEU A 81 6.36 0.96 12.33
N THR A 82 6.11 -0.32 12.56
CA THR A 82 4.77 -0.92 12.38
C THR A 82 3.72 -0.26 13.27
N HIS A 83 4.01 -0.09 14.57
CA HIS A 83 3.07 0.48 15.53
C HIS A 83 2.76 1.95 15.23
N GLU A 84 3.78 2.73 14.87
CA GLU A 84 3.62 4.15 14.59
C GLU A 84 2.97 4.43 13.23
N VAL A 85 3.20 3.58 12.21
CA VAL A 85 2.43 3.61 10.95
C VAL A 85 0.95 3.39 11.24
N ALA A 86 0.61 2.40 12.08
CA ALA A 86 -0.76 2.12 12.47
C ALA A 86 -1.42 3.34 13.15
N ARG A 87 -0.68 4.05 14.00
CA ARG A 87 -1.14 5.29 14.65
C ARG A 87 -1.51 6.36 13.62
N GLU A 88 -0.66 6.59 12.62
CA GLU A 88 -0.92 7.62 11.60
C GLU A 88 -2.10 7.24 10.68
N LEU A 89 -2.27 5.96 10.35
CA LEU A 89 -3.44 5.47 9.61
C LEU A 89 -4.73 5.63 10.43
N ALA A 90 -4.73 5.23 11.70
CA ALA A 90 -5.89 5.33 12.57
C ALA A 90 -6.38 6.79 12.75
N ARG A 91 -5.46 7.75 12.81
CA ARG A 91 -5.77 9.19 12.84
C ARG A 91 -6.56 9.67 11.62
N GLN A 92 -6.44 8.99 10.49
CA GLN A 92 -7.16 9.29 9.26
C GLN A 92 -8.47 8.50 9.14
N GLN A 93 -8.96 7.92 10.24
CA GLN A 93 -10.15 7.07 10.28
C GLN A 93 -10.01 5.76 9.48
N VAL A 94 -8.79 5.28 9.25
CA VAL A 94 -8.57 3.94 8.70
C VAL A 94 -8.91 2.91 9.77
N ARG A 95 -9.83 2.00 9.46
CA ARG A 95 -10.26 0.90 10.35
C ARG A 95 -9.55 -0.41 10.07
N TYR A 96 -9.13 -0.58 8.82
CA TYR A 96 -8.42 -1.77 8.37
C TYR A 96 -7.41 -1.39 7.29
N ALA A 97 -6.21 -1.97 7.38
CA ALA A 97 -5.18 -1.79 6.36
C ALA A 97 -4.49 -3.12 5.99
N GLU A 98 -4.30 -3.33 4.70
CA GLU A 98 -3.44 -4.38 4.14
C GLU A 98 -2.08 -3.75 3.84
N LEU A 99 -1.17 -3.85 4.81
CA LEU A 99 0.14 -3.21 4.75
C LEU A 99 1.10 -4.10 3.96
N THR A 100 1.63 -3.57 2.87
CA THR A 100 2.68 -4.20 2.08
C THR A 100 4.01 -4.10 2.80
N ILE A 101 4.64 -5.26 3.01
CA ILE A 101 5.87 -5.42 3.74
C ILE A 101 6.82 -6.27 2.89
N THR A 102 8.03 -5.77 2.66
CA THR A 102 9.07 -6.49 1.90
C THR A 102 10.01 -7.20 2.88
N PRO A 103 9.73 -8.43 3.34
CA PRO A 103 10.54 -9.10 4.36
C PRO A 103 12.00 -9.30 3.92
N TYR A 104 12.23 -9.53 2.62
CA TYR A 104 13.58 -9.64 2.04
C TYR A 104 14.48 -8.46 2.40
N SER A 105 13.96 -7.23 2.33
CA SER A 105 14.73 -6.01 2.61
C SER A 105 15.26 -5.96 4.05
N HIS A 106 14.57 -6.58 5.00
CA HIS A 106 14.95 -6.58 6.41
C HIS A 106 15.81 -7.80 6.76
N VAL A 107 15.42 -8.98 6.27
CA VAL A 107 16.11 -10.23 6.57
C VAL A 107 17.48 -10.29 5.89
N HIS A 108 17.59 -9.80 4.65
CA HIS A 108 18.88 -9.70 3.96
C HIS A 108 19.85 -8.75 4.67
N ARG A 109 19.34 -7.78 5.45
CA ARG A 109 20.13 -6.84 6.27
C ARG A 109 20.48 -7.38 7.67
N GLY A 110 20.15 -8.65 7.95
CA GLY A 110 20.59 -9.36 9.14
C GLY A 110 19.58 -9.47 10.27
N ILE A 111 18.34 -8.99 10.08
CA ILE A 111 17.25 -9.24 11.03
C ILE A 111 16.79 -10.70 10.84
N PRO A 112 16.85 -11.57 11.87
CA PRO A 112 16.36 -12.94 11.72
C PRO A 112 14.88 -12.97 11.34
N ALA A 113 14.49 -13.81 10.37
CA ALA A 113 13.09 -13.91 9.91
C ALA A 113 12.08 -14.17 11.04
N PRO A 114 12.33 -15.07 12.02
CA PRO A 114 11.43 -15.24 13.16
C PRO A 114 11.25 -13.95 13.97
N ALA A 115 12.36 -13.25 14.27
CA ALA A 115 12.34 -12.01 15.03
C ALA A 115 11.61 -10.87 14.29
N PHE A 116 11.78 -10.81 12.97
CA PHE A 116 11.04 -9.89 12.11
C PHE A 116 9.52 -10.16 12.17
N CYS A 117 9.10 -11.41 11.99
CA CYS A 117 7.70 -11.81 12.02
C CYS A 117 7.06 -11.63 13.42
N GLU A 118 7.79 -11.94 14.49
CA GLU A 118 7.36 -11.70 15.87
C GLU A 118 7.12 -10.19 16.12
N ALA A 119 8.02 -9.33 15.64
CA ALA A 119 7.92 -7.88 15.82
C ALA A 119 6.68 -7.28 15.14
N ILE A 120 6.42 -7.63 13.87
CA ILE A 120 5.24 -7.12 13.16
C ILE A 120 3.94 -7.65 13.79
N GLU A 121 3.90 -8.92 14.23
CA GLU A 121 2.72 -9.52 14.85
C GLU A 121 2.39 -8.91 16.22
N ASP A 122 3.40 -8.67 17.04
CA ASP A 122 3.21 -7.99 18.32
C ASP A 122 2.73 -6.54 18.10
N ALA A 123 3.36 -5.81 17.18
CA ALA A 123 2.98 -4.44 16.84
C ALA A 123 1.53 -4.36 16.31
N ARG A 124 1.09 -5.33 15.49
CA ARG A 124 -0.29 -5.42 15.00
C ARG A 124 -1.30 -5.60 16.12
N LYS A 125 -1.06 -6.56 17.01
CA LYS A 125 -1.93 -6.83 18.17
C LYS A 125 -2.00 -5.61 19.08
N ARG A 126 -0.86 -4.93 19.26
CA ARG A 126 -0.77 -3.72 20.06
C ARG A 126 -1.49 -2.53 19.40
N ALA A 127 -1.33 -2.34 18.10
CA ALA A 127 -1.98 -1.27 17.33
C ALA A 127 -3.51 -1.41 17.35
N GLU A 128 -4.03 -2.63 17.26
CA GLU A 128 -5.47 -2.90 17.41
C GLU A 128 -5.97 -2.47 18.79
N ALA A 129 -5.23 -2.80 19.86
CA ALA A 129 -5.61 -2.42 21.22
C ALA A 129 -5.47 -0.91 21.49
N ASP A 130 -4.43 -0.26 20.97
CA ASP A 130 -4.13 1.15 21.25
C ASP A 130 -4.95 2.11 20.38
N PHE A 131 -5.23 1.74 19.12
CA PHE A 131 -5.77 2.65 18.11
C PHE A 131 -7.06 2.15 17.44
N GLY A 132 -7.46 0.90 17.68
CA GLY A 132 -8.67 0.33 17.07
C GLY A 132 -8.56 0.07 15.56
N ILE A 133 -7.34 -0.02 15.03
CA ILE A 133 -7.07 -0.36 13.63
C ILE A 133 -6.66 -1.82 13.50
N GLU A 134 -7.26 -2.52 12.54
CA GLU A 134 -6.91 -3.89 12.21
C GLU A 134 -5.89 -3.92 11.05
N LEU A 135 -4.69 -4.44 11.28
CA LEU A 135 -3.70 -4.62 10.20
C LEU A 135 -3.68 -6.06 9.70
N ARG A 136 -3.34 -6.21 8.42
CA ARG A 136 -2.97 -7.47 7.77
C ARG A 136 -1.79 -7.23 6.84
N TRP A 137 -1.07 -8.30 6.50
CA TRP A 137 0.16 -8.20 5.73
C TRP A 137 -0.02 -8.72 4.31
N CYS A 138 0.55 -7.95 3.39
CA CYS A 138 0.95 -8.41 2.07
C CYS A 138 2.47 -8.54 2.08
N PHE A 139 3.00 -9.77 1.99
CA PHE A 139 4.45 -9.93 1.78
C PHE A 139 4.75 -9.83 0.30
N ASP A 140 5.56 -8.85 -0.10
CA ASP A 140 5.89 -8.62 -1.50
C ASP A 140 7.34 -8.96 -1.84
N ILE A 141 7.51 -9.39 -3.08
CA ILE A 141 8.83 -9.56 -3.69
C ILE A 141 9.30 -8.18 -4.19
N PRO A 142 10.52 -7.73 -3.85
CA PRO A 142 11.13 -6.57 -4.51
C PRO A 142 11.64 -7.01 -5.90
N GLY A 143 10.93 -6.61 -6.95
CA GLY A 143 11.14 -7.11 -8.31
C GLY A 143 12.56 -6.93 -8.86
N GLU A 144 13.23 -5.83 -8.50
CA GLU A 144 14.60 -5.52 -8.89
C GLU A 144 15.65 -6.46 -8.29
N ALA A 145 15.34 -7.11 -7.17
CA ALA A 145 16.21 -8.09 -6.53
C ALA A 145 16.03 -9.50 -7.12
N GLY A 146 15.06 -9.67 -8.02
CA GLY A 146 14.87 -10.84 -8.85
C GLY A 146 14.51 -12.13 -8.09
N LEU A 147 14.81 -13.26 -8.72
CA LEU A 147 14.41 -14.58 -8.21
C LEU A 147 14.99 -14.95 -6.83
N PRO A 148 16.23 -14.56 -6.45
CA PRO A 148 16.72 -14.82 -5.10
C PRO A 148 15.85 -14.17 -4.01
N ALA A 149 15.35 -12.95 -4.26
CA ALA A 149 14.43 -12.31 -3.33
C ALA A 149 13.05 -12.96 -3.34
N ALA A 150 12.60 -13.47 -4.49
CA ALA A 150 11.36 -14.24 -4.59
C ALA A 150 11.40 -15.53 -3.76
N GLU A 151 12.52 -16.26 -3.85
CA GLU A 151 12.76 -17.49 -3.07
C GLU A 151 12.74 -17.20 -1.57
N GLU A 152 13.48 -16.18 -1.13
CA GLU A 152 13.58 -15.84 0.29
C GLU A 152 12.26 -15.29 0.86
N THR A 153 11.57 -14.43 0.11
CA THR A 153 10.26 -13.89 0.51
C THR A 153 9.23 -15.02 0.66
N LEU A 154 9.20 -15.96 -0.30
CA LEU A 154 8.31 -17.13 -0.22
C LEU A 154 8.70 -18.04 0.97
N ARG A 155 9.98 -18.30 1.17
CA ARG A 155 10.47 -19.12 2.30
C ARG A 155 9.97 -18.54 3.62
N ILE A 156 10.17 -17.24 3.84
CA ILE A 156 9.72 -16.54 5.05
C ILE A 156 8.20 -16.67 5.20
N ALA A 157 7.43 -16.42 4.14
CA ALA A 157 5.96 -16.53 4.18
C ALA A 157 5.48 -17.94 4.57
N LEU A 158 6.12 -18.99 4.03
CA LEU A 158 5.68 -20.38 4.22
C LEU A 158 6.22 -21.04 5.49
N GLU A 159 7.40 -20.63 5.97
CA GLU A 159 8.03 -21.18 7.17
C GLU A 159 7.58 -20.43 8.43
N GLU A 160 7.58 -19.09 8.44
CA GLU A 160 7.26 -18.29 9.62
C GLU A 160 5.75 -18.12 9.85
N ARG A 161 4.96 -18.06 8.76
CA ARG A 161 3.48 -18.00 8.78
C ARG A 161 2.88 -17.03 9.82
N PRO A 162 3.25 -15.74 9.81
CA PRO A 162 2.69 -14.77 10.76
C PRO A 162 1.16 -14.71 10.61
N ASP A 163 0.43 -14.68 11.73
CA ASP A 163 -1.05 -14.76 11.75
C ASP A 163 -1.73 -13.68 10.88
N GLY A 164 -1.11 -12.50 10.76
CA GLY A 164 -1.61 -11.38 9.97
C GLY A 164 -1.35 -11.49 8.46
N LEU A 165 -0.55 -12.45 7.99
CA LEU A 165 -0.22 -12.57 6.56
C LEU A 165 -1.35 -13.23 5.79
N ILE A 166 -1.90 -12.48 4.82
CA ILE A 166 -3.06 -12.90 4.05
C ILE A 166 -2.82 -12.88 2.55
N SER A 167 -1.83 -12.12 2.07
CA SER A 167 -1.58 -11.95 0.66
C SER A 167 -0.09 -11.93 0.34
N PHE A 168 0.20 -12.23 -0.92
CA PHE A 168 1.52 -12.23 -1.51
C PHE A 168 1.53 -11.27 -2.69
N GLY A 169 2.53 -10.40 -2.71
CA GLY A 169 2.65 -9.29 -3.65
C GLY A 169 3.95 -9.32 -4.44
N LEU A 170 4.07 -8.34 -5.33
CA LEU A 170 5.26 -8.07 -6.11
C LEU A 170 5.29 -6.56 -6.32
N GLY A 171 6.33 -5.90 -5.85
CA GLY A 171 6.54 -4.46 -5.97
C GLY A 171 7.82 -4.15 -6.75
N GLY A 172 8.29 -2.91 -6.61
CA GLY A 172 9.49 -2.43 -7.28
C GLY A 172 9.29 -2.06 -8.76
N PRO A 173 10.38 -1.77 -9.51
CA PRO A 173 10.29 -1.28 -10.86
C PRO A 173 9.69 -2.32 -11.81
N GLU A 174 8.74 -1.87 -12.62
CA GLU A 174 8.03 -2.72 -13.56
C GLU A 174 8.85 -3.03 -14.81
N ILE A 175 9.62 -2.04 -15.28
CA ILE A 175 10.38 -2.11 -16.53
C ILE A 175 11.56 -3.05 -16.35
N GLY A 176 11.70 -4.02 -17.25
CA GLY A 176 12.80 -4.98 -17.21
C GLY A 176 12.60 -6.15 -16.24
N VAL A 177 11.44 -6.24 -15.58
CA VAL A 177 11.12 -7.29 -14.60
C VAL A 177 9.88 -8.08 -15.06
N PRO A 178 9.97 -9.00 -16.04
CA PRO A 178 8.80 -9.72 -16.54
C PRO A 178 8.04 -10.45 -15.44
N ARG A 179 6.73 -10.20 -15.29
CA ARG A 179 5.92 -10.83 -14.23
C ARG A 179 5.84 -12.35 -14.33
N PRO A 180 5.77 -12.97 -15.53
CA PRO A 180 5.65 -14.42 -15.64
C PRO A 180 6.78 -15.21 -14.97
N GLN A 181 7.97 -14.62 -14.77
CA GLN A 181 9.09 -15.30 -14.11
C GLN A 181 8.80 -15.63 -12.64
N PHE A 182 7.92 -14.87 -11.98
CA PHE A 182 7.56 -15.07 -10.56
C PHE A 182 6.43 -16.07 -10.37
N LYS A 183 5.85 -16.60 -11.47
CA LYS A 183 4.75 -17.56 -11.44
C LYS A 183 4.97 -18.73 -10.46
N PRO A 184 6.13 -19.40 -10.43
CA PRO A 184 6.33 -20.52 -9.50
C PRO A 184 6.20 -20.15 -8.02
N TYR A 185 6.49 -18.90 -7.66
CA TYR A 185 6.41 -18.43 -6.28
C TYR A 185 4.98 -18.06 -5.91
N PHE A 186 4.28 -17.36 -6.81
CA PHE A 186 2.86 -17.05 -6.65
C PHE A 186 2.00 -18.33 -6.62
N ASP A 187 2.28 -19.32 -7.46
CA ASP A 187 1.57 -20.61 -7.43
C ASP A 187 1.73 -21.31 -6.08
N GLN A 188 2.92 -21.27 -5.47
CA GLN A 188 3.16 -21.86 -4.14
C GLN A 188 2.51 -21.05 -3.02
N ALA A 189 2.61 -19.71 -3.04
CA ALA A 189 1.95 -18.84 -2.07
C ALA A 189 0.43 -19.05 -2.06
N ARG A 190 -0.17 -19.11 -3.26
CA ARG A 190 -1.61 -19.38 -3.43
C ARG A 190 -2.00 -20.79 -3.00
N ALA A 191 -1.17 -21.79 -3.29
CA ALA A 191 -1.39 -23.15 -2.81
C ALA A 191 -1.33 -23.25 -1.27
N ALA A 192 -0.60 -22.34 -0.61
CA ALA A 192 -0.58 -22.20 0.84
C ALA A 192 -1.76 -21.37 1.41
N GLY A 193 -2.65 -20.85 0.56
CA GLY A 193 -3.83 -20.10 0.96
C GLY A 193 -3.66 -18.58 0.96
N LEU A 194 -2.51 -18.05 0.53
CA LEU A 194 -2.31 -16.61 0.39
C LEU A 194 -3.02 -16.08 -0.87
N ARG A 195 -3.59 -14.88 -0.74
CA ARG A 195 -4.17 -14.13 -1.86
C ARG A 195 -3.07 -13.55 -2.74
N SER A 196 -3.37 -13.26 -4.01
CA SER A 196 -2.40 -12.70 -4.97
C SER A 196 -2.72 -11.24 -5.31
N VAL A 197 -1.79 -10.32 -5.01
CA VAL A 197 -1.97 -8.86 -5.22
C VAL A 197 -0.68 -8.18 -5.76
N PRO A 198 -0.18 -8.57 -6.94
CA PRO A 198 1.02 -7.94 -7.52
C PRO A 198 0.75 -6.52 -8.03
N HIS A 199 1.80 -5.68 -8.04
CA HIS A 199 1.81 -4.45 -8.83
C HIS A 199 1.93 -4.79 -10.32
N ALA A 200 1.09 -4.13 -11.12
CA ALA A 200 1.14 -4.26 -12.57
C ALA A 200 0.55 -3.03 -13.27
N GLY A 201 1.17 -2.61 -14.36
CA GLY A 201 0.61 -1.59 -15.24
C GLY A 201 0.64 -0.17 -14.67
N GLU A 202 1.58 0.11 -13.78
CA GLU A 202 1.86 1.46 -13.29
C GLU A 202 2.75 2.21 -14.29
N THR A 203 3.95 1.69 -14.53
CA THR A 203 4.99 2.30 -15.40
C THR A 203 5.20 1.49 -16.69
N THR A 204 4.40 0.45 -16.88
CA THR A 204 4.34 -0.40 -18.08
C THR A 204 2.93 -0.43 -18.67
N GLY A 205 2.79 -1.01 -19.87
CA GLY A 205 1.52 -1.09 -20.57
C GLY A 205 0.55 -2.16 -20.03
N PRO A 206 -0.68 -2.23 -20.58
CA PRO A 206 -1.74 -3.13 -20.12
C PRO A 206 -1.36 -4.62 -20.18
N GLN A 207 -0.40 -5.01 -21.01
CA GLN A 207 0.09 -6.39 -21.08
C GLN A 207 0.61 -6.89 -19.72
N THR A 208 1.24 -6.04 -18.92
CA THR A 208 1.75 -6.42 -17.61
C THR A 208 0.63 -6.72 -16.62
N VAL A 209 -0.51 -6.05 -16.75
CA VAL A 209 -1.73 -6.38 -16.00
C VAL A 209 -2.27 -7.74 -16.44
N TRP A 210 -2.34 -8.01 -17.75
CA TRP A 210 -2.71 -9.34 -18.26
C TRP A 210 -1.80 -10.46 -17.73
N ASP A 211 -0.49 -10.24 -17.72
CA ASP A 211 0.48 -11.21 -17.21
C ASP A 211 0.26 -11.45 -15.70
N ALA A 212 0.01 -10.39 -14.92
CA ALA A 212 -0.32 -10.53 -13.50
C ALA A 212 -1.60 -11.35 -13.27
N LEU A 213 -2.65 -11.10 -14.06
CA LEU A 213 -3.90 -11.87 -13.99
C LEU A 213 -3.70 -13.34 -14.37
N ARG A 214 -2.99 -13.61 -15.46
CA ARG A 214 -2.87 -14.95 -16.05
C ARG A 214 -1.81 -15.82 -15.39
N ASP A 215 -0.64 -15.24 -15.10
CA ASP A 215 0.51 -15.99 -14.61
C ASP A 215 0.61 -15.98 -13.09
N LEU A 216 0.30 -14.85 -12.46
CA LEU A 216 0.37 -14.69 -11.00
C LEU A 216 -0.97 -14.94 -10.30
N GLY A 217 -2.05 -15.11 -11.06
CA GLY A 217 -3.39 -15.37 -10.53
C GLY A 217 -3.91 -14.25 -9.65
N ALA A 218 -3.61 -13.01 -10.02
CA ALA A 218 -3.95 -11.81 -9.25
C ALA A 218 -5.47 -11.70 -8.99
N GLU A 219 -5.83 -11.42 -7.74
CA GLU A 219 -7.19 -11.16 -7.27
C GLU A 219 -7.49 -9.66 -7.19
N ARG A 220 -6.45 -8.85 -6.98
CA ARG A 220 -6.42 -7.40 -7.17
C ARG A 220 -5.09 -7.00 -7.80
N ILE A 221 -5.04 -5.80 -8.37
CA ILE A 221 -3.84 -5.27 -9.02
C ILE A 221 -3.43 -3.96 -8.34
N GLY A 222 -2.18 -3.92 -7.89
CA GLY A 222 -1.52 -2.69 -7.47
C GLY A 222 -1.40 -1.73 -8.65
N HIS A 223 -1.96 -0.53 -8.51
CA HIS A 223 -2.12 0.48 -9.57
C HIS A 223 -3.04 0.06 -10.72
N GLY A 224 -2.52 -0.67 -11.73
CA GLY A 224 -3.28 -1.09 -12.91
C GLY A 224 -3.73 0.03 -13.84
N ILE A 225 -3.17 1.23 -13.72
CA ILE A 225 -3.69 2.43 -14.39
C ILE A 225 -3.55 2.38 -15.92
N SER A 226 -2.58 1.64 -16.45
CA SER A 226 -2.43 1.44 -17.90
C SER A 226 -3.52 0.56 -18.53
N ALA A 227 -4.36 -0.09 -17.71
CA ALA A 227 -5.56 -0.78 -18.18
C ALA A 227 -6.50 0.15 -18.95
N ALA A 228 -6.47 1.46 -18.67
CA ALA A 228 -7.27 2.45 -19.39
C ALA A 228 -7.06 2.42 -20.91
N ASP A 229 -5.88 1.99 -21.38
CA ASP A 229 -5.52 1.97 -22.80
C ASP A 229 -5.83 0.65 -23.52
N ASP A 230 -6.47 -0.31 -22.82
CA ASP A 230 -6.92 -1.59 -23.39
C ASP A 230 -8.41 -1.82 -23.08
N PRO A 231 -9.32 -1.62 -24.07
CA PRO A 231 -10.74 -1.85 -23.89
C PRO A 231 -11.12 -3.29 -23.51
N GLU A 232 -10.36 -4.29 -23.95
CA GLU A 232 -10.62 -5.69 -23.60
C GLU A 232 -10.29 -5.95 -22.13
N LEU A 233 -9.17 -5.40 -21.66
CA LEU A 233 -8.78 -5.46 -20.26
C LEU A 233 -9.78 -4.72 -19.36
N LEU A 234 -10.23 -3.52 -19.73
CA LEU A 234 -11.27 -2.80 -18.99
C LEU A 234 -12.55 -3.63 -18.83
N ALA A 235 -13.04 -4.21 -19.94
CA ALA A 235 -14.22 -5.06 -19.92
C ALA A 235 -14.02 -6.27 -19.01
N HIS A 236 -12.85 -6.92 -19.08
CA HIS A 236 -12.51 -8.07 -18.25
C HIS A 236 -12.50 -7.72 -16.76
N LEU A 237 -11.81 -6.63 -16.38
CA LEU A 237 -11.71 -6.17 -14.99
C LEU A 237 -13.09 -5.82 -14.42
N ALA A 238 -13.93 -5.13 -15.19
CA ALA A 238 -15.28 -4.77 -14.78
C ALA A 238 -16.19 -6.00 -14.63
N GLU A 239 -16.19 -6.91 -15.60
CA GLU A 239 -16.99 -8.15 -15.58
C GLU A 239 -16.66 -9.02 -14.37
N HIS A 240 -15.37 -9.20 -14.08
CA HIS A 240 -14.89 -10.07 -13.01
C HIS A 240 -14.76 -9.34 -11.67
N ARG A 241 -15.06 -8.04 -11.62
CA ARG A 241 -14.90 -7.16 -10.46
C ARG A 241 -13.51 -7.23 -9.83
N ILE A 242 -12.48 -7.33 -10.66
CA ILE A 242 -11.09 -7.33 -10.21
C ILE A 242 -10.72 -5.89 -9.88
N ALA A 243 -10.40 -5.64 -8.61
CA ALA A 243 -10.14 -4.29 -8.14
C ALA A 243 -8.77 -3.78 -8.58
N LEU A 244 -8.71 -2.51 -8.96
CA LEU A 244 -7.47 -1.76 -9.14
C LEU A 244 -7.23 -0.89 -7.90
N GLU A 245 -6.05 -1.04 -7.31
CA GLU A 245 -5.60 -0.26 -6.15
C GLU A 245 -4.90 1.01 -6.63
N VAL A 246 -5.68 2.06 -6.88
CA VAL A 246 -5.21 3.28 -7.55
C VAL A 246 -4.61 4.26 -6.54
N CYS A 247 -3.45 4.82 -6.87
CA CYS A 247 -2.69 5.73 -6.00
C CYS A 247 -2.38 7.05 -6.75
N PRO A 248 -3.36 7.97 -6.90
CA PRO A 248 -3.25 9.10 -7.81
C PRO A 248 -2.02 9.99 -7.63
N THR A 249 -1.68 10.35 -6.39
CA THR A 249 -0.49 11.19 -6.13
C THR A 249 0.79 10.42 -6.41
N SER A 250 0.86 9.15 -6.01
CA SER A 250 2.01 8.28 -6.33
C SER A 250 2.26 8.24 -7.84
N ASN A 251 1.23 7.98 -8.65
CA ASN A 251 1.38 7.87 -10.09
C ASN A 251 1.93 9.16 -10.74
N VAL A 252 1.66 10.33 -10.15
CA VAL A 252 2.29 11.59 -10.59
C VAL A 252 3.73 11.71 -10.09
N ARG A 253 4.00 11.34 -8.84
CA ARG A 253 5.35 11.40 -8.24
C ARG A 253 6.34 10.44 -8.89
N THR A 254 5.89 9.26 -9.29
CA THR A 254 6.67 8.26 -10.04
C THR A 254 6.79 8.59 -11.53
N ARG A 255 6.09 9.63 -11.99
CA ARG A 255 5.97 10.05 -13.41
C ARG A 255 5.31 9.00 -14.31
N ALA A 256 4.59 8.04 -13.73
CA ALA A 256 3.69 7.15 -14.47
C ALA A 256 2.59 7.95 -15.20
N VAL A 257 2.15 9.05 -14.58
CA VAL A 257 1.22 10.03 -15.14
C VAL A 257 1.87 11.42 -15.09
N ALA A 258 1.70 12.22 -16.15
CA ALA A 258 2.35 13.53 -16.24
C ALA A 258 1.83 14.53 -15.17
N ASN A 259 0.52 14.54 -14.94
CA ASN A 259 -0.15 15.37 -13.94
C ASN A 259 -1.54 14.80 -13.60
N LEU A 260 -2.12 15.26 -12.49
CA LEU A 260 -3.41 14.74 -12.02
C LEU A 260 -4.56 14.94 -13.03
N ASP A 261 -4.54 16.01 -13.84
CA ASP A 261 -5.64 16.27 -14.79
C ASP A 261 -5.63 15.29 -15.98
N GLU A 262 -4.51 14.61 -16.22
CA GLU A 262 -4.35 13.54 -17.21
C GLU A 262 -4.50 12.13 -16.58
N HIS A 263 -4.80 12.04 -15.28
CA HIS A 263 -4.88 10.76 -14.58
C HIS A 263 -6.01 9.87 -15.14
N PRO A 264 -5.77 8.57 -15.40
CA PRO A 264 -6.75 7.69 -16.06
C PRO A 264 -7.92 7.25 -15.17
N LEU A 265 -7.92 7.62 -13.87
CA LEU A 265 -8.96 7.25 -12.90
C LEU A 265 -10.40 7.47 -13.42
N PRO A 266 -10.77 8.62 -14.04
CA PRO A 266 -12.10 8.79 -14.61
C PRO A 266 -12.43 7.76 -15.69
N ARG A 267 -11.48 7.42 -16.57
CA ARG A 267 -11.67 6.40 -17.62
C ARG A 267 -11.91 5.01 -17.03
N LEU A 268 -11.18 4.65 -15.96
CA LEU A 268 -11.35 3.38 -15.26
C LEU A 268 -12.75 3.27 -14.65
N VAL A 269 -13.18 4.31 -13.93
CA VAL A 269 -14.51 4.37 -13.28
C VAL A 269 -15.63 4.39 -14.32
N ASP A 270 -15.50 5.18 -15.40
CA ASP A 270 -16.49 5.26 -16.49
C ASP A 270 -16.66 3.91 -17.21
N ALA A 271 -15.60 3.08 -17.24
CA ALA A 271 -15.64 1.72 -17.78
C ALA A 271 -16.25 0.68 -16.82
N GLY A 272 -16.63 1.09 -15.60
CA GLY A 272 -17.22 0.21 -14.59
C GLY A 272 -16.20 -0.65 -13.83
N VAL A 273 -14.90 -0.34 -13.94
CA VAL A 273 -13.85 -1.03 -13.19
C VAL A 273 -13.99 -0.68 -11.70
N LEU A 274 -13.92 -1.70 -10.85
CA LEU A 274 -13.86 -1.50 -9.40
C LEU A 274 -12.49 -0.88 -9.06
N VAL A 275 -12.51 0.34 -8.52
CA VAL A 275 -11.28 1.03 -8.08
C VAL A 275 -11.33 1.26 -6.58
N THR A 276 -10.15 1.21 -5.96
CA THR A 276 -9.95 1.66 -4.58
C THR A 276 -8.94 2.79 -4.61
N ILE A 277 -9.08 3.74 -3.68
CA ILE A 277 -8.18 4.90 -3.58
C ILE A 277 -7.27 4.67 -2.38
N ASN A 278 -5.96 4.71 -2.65
CA ASN A 278 -4.92 4.29 -1.73
C ASN A 278 -3.75 5.27 -1.76
N SER A 279 -2.91 5.21 -0.73
CA SER A 279 -1.87 6.22 -0.49
C SER A 279 -0.44 5.81 -0.83
N ASP A 280 -0.17 4.52 -1.02
CA ASP A 280 1.12 3.98 -1.45
C ASP A 280 2.27 4.26 -0.46
N ASP A 281 3.13 5.25 -0.71
CA ASP A 281 4.16 5.75 0.21
C ASP A 281 3.81 7.17 0.73
N PRO A 282 2.78 7.34 1.58
CA PRO A 282 2.15 8.65 1.80
C PRO A 282 3.11 9.78 2.24
N PRO A 283 3.90 9.63 3.33
CA PRO A 283 4.88 10.64 3.72
C PRO A 283 5.89 11.00 2.63
N MET A 284 6.34 10.01 1.84
CA MET A 284 7.36 10.23 0.80
C MET A 284 6.79 10.97 -0.41
N PHE A 285 5.52 10.74 -0.74
CA PHE A 285 4.82 11.47 -1.79
C PHE A 285 4.22 12.80 -1.34
N GLY A 286 4.31 13.10 -0.04
CA GLY A 286 3.77 14.31 0.58
C GLY A 286 2.24 14.29 0.57
N THR A 287 1.65 13.14 0.86
CA THR A 287 0.20 12.91 0.85
C THR A 287 -0.25 12.10 2.08
N THR A 288 -1.56 11.95 2.20
CA THR A 288 -2.26 11.11 3.18
C THR A 288 -3.45 10.45 2.48
N LEU A 289 -4.04 9.40 3.06
CA LEU A 289 -5.24 8.78 2.48
C LEU A 289 -6.41 9.78 2.39
N ASN A 290 -6.50 10.72 3.34
CA ASN A 290 -7.48 11.80 3.27
C ASN A 290 -7.24 12.70 2.05
N ASP A 291 -5.99 13.04 1.76
CA ASP A 291 -5.63 13.83 0.58
C ASP A 291 -5.96 13.06 -0.70
N GLU A 292 -5.66 11.75 -0.77
CA GLU A 292 -5.98 10.92 -1.92
C GLU A 292 -7.49 10.82 -2.19
N TYR A 293 -8.33 10.73 -1.15
CA TYR A 293 -9.78 10.80 -1.30
C TYR A 293 -10.23 12.18 -1.81
N GLY A 294 -9.56 13.26 -1.39
CA GLY A 294 -9.78 14.61 -1.91
C GLY A 294 -9.40 14.74 -3.39
N VAL A 295 -8.27 14.16 -3.79
CA VAL A 295 -7.81 14.09 -5.18
C VAL A 295 -8.81 13.30 -6.02
N ALA A 296 -9.21 12.11 -5.58
CA ALA A 296 -10.20 11.28 -6.27
C ALA A 296 -11.55 12.01 -6.41
N ALA A 297 -12.02 12.66 -5.35
CA ALA A 297 -13.25 13.46 -5.40
C ALA A 297 -13.18 14.58 -6.43
N ARG A 298 -12.03 15.26 -6.55
CA ARG A 298 -11.79 16.28 -7.59
C ARG A 298 -11.84 15.68 -9.00
N LEU A 299 -11.09 14.60 -9.23
CA LEU A 299 -10.97 13.96 -10.55
C LEU A 299 -12.31 13.38 -11.04
N LEU A 300 -13.06 12.78 -10.13
CA LEU A 300 -14.34 12.14 -10.41
C LEU A 300 -15.55 13.07 -10.20
N ARG A 301 -15.32 14.34 -9.79
CA ARG A 301 -16.34 15.35 -9.50
C ARG A 301 -17.39 14.89 -8.48
N LEU A 302 -16.93 14.23 -7.41
CA LEU A 302 -17.78 13.62 -6.40
C LEU A 302 -18.12 14.59 -5.27
N GLY A 303 -19.35 14.48 -4.76
CA GLY A 303 -19.73 15.00 -3.44
C GLY A 303 -19.56 13.94 -2.35
N PRO A 304 -20.03 14.21 -1.11
CA PRO A 304 -19.90 13.31 0.03
C PRO A 304 -20.38 11.86 -0.22
N GLU A 305 -21.52 11.68 -0.88
CA GLU A 305 -22.04 10.33 -1.20
C GLU A 305 -21.14 9.54 -2.16
N GLY A 306 -20.56 10.22 -3.15
CA GLY A 306 -19.63 9.58 -4.08
C GLY A 306 -18.33 9.19 -3.37
N VAL A 307 -17.83 10.04 -2.47
CA VAL A 307 -16.68 9.74 -1.63
C VAL A 307 -16.97 8.56 -0.69
N ALA A 308 -18.17 8.51 -0.09
CA ALA A 308 -18.59 7.36 0.71
C ALA A 308 -18.71 6.07 -0.12
N ALA A 309 -19.14 6.16 -1.39
CA ALA A 309 -19.14 5.02 -2.30
C ALA A 309 -17.73 4.47 -2.55
N LEU A 310 -16.72 5.33 -2.75
CA LEU A 310 -15.32 4.88 -2.85
C LEU A 310 -14.86 4.13 -1.59
N ALA A 311 -15.23 4.59 -0.40
CA ALA A 311 -14.91 3.89 0.85
C ALA A 311 -15.61 2.51 0.95
N ARG A 312 -16.86 2.40 0.49
CA ARG A 312 -17.59 1.12 0.43
C ARG A 312 -16.98 0.16 -0.59
N ASP A 313 -16.50 0.67 -1.72
CA ASP A 313 -15.80 -0.13 -2.73
C ASP A 313 -14.47 -0.68 -2.18
N ALA A 314 -13.72 0.11 -1.40
CA ALA A 314 -12.54 -0.38 -0.69
C ALA A 314 -12.87 -1.48 0.33
N VAL A 315 -13.95 -1.34 1.11
CA VAL A 315 -14.41 -2.42 2.00
C VAL A 315 -14.78 -3.67 1.20
N THR A 316 -15.44 -3.51 0.05
CA THR A 316 -15.83 -4.62 -0.82
C THR A 316 -14.62 -5.36 -1.37
N ALA A 317 -13.59 -4.64 -1.81
CA ALA A 317 -12.36 -5.18 -2.38
C ALA A 317 -11.41 -5.79 -1.33
N SER A 318 -11.49 -5.36 -0.07
CA SER A 318 -10.64 -5.87 1.01
C SER A 318 -10.77 -7.39 1.22
N PHE A 319 -9.75 -8.00 1.83
CA PHE A 319 -9.76 -9.40 2.26
C PHE A 319 -10.28 -9.58 3.69
N LEU A 320 -10.96 -8.57 4.25
CA LEU A 320 -11.73 -8.73 5.47
C LEU A 320 -12.71 -9.90 5.37
N ASP A 321 -12.94 -10.54 6.50
CA ASP A 321 -14.03 -11.50 6.62
C ASP A 321 -15.40 -10.80 6.49
N PRO A 322 -16.49 -11.54 6.25
CA PRO A 322 -17.81 -10.94 6.08
C PRO A 322 -18.26 -10.09 7.28
N ALA A 323 -17.85 -10.45 8.50
CA ALA A 323 -18.20 -9.71 9.70
C ALA A 323 -17.49 -8.34 9.76
N GLY A 324 -16.19 -8.31 9.45
CA GLY A 324 -15.38 -7.10 9.35
C GLY A 324 -15.88 -6.17 8.26
N LYS A 325 -16.23 -6.71 7.07
CA LYS A 325 -16.85 -5.93 6.00
C LYS A 325 -18.16 -5.29 6.44
N GLN A 326 -19.05 -6.07 7.06
CA GLN A 326 -20.33 -5.56 7.54
C GLN A 326 -20.15 -4.47 8.62
N ARG A 327 -19.20 -4.68 9.54
CA ARG A 327 -18.90 -3.71 10.61
C ARG A 327 -18.48 -2.36 10.03
N ILE A 328 -17.47 -2.33 9.16
CA ILE A 328 -16.98 -1.08 8.60
C ILE A 328 -18.01 -0.43 7.68
N SER A 329 -18.74 -1.22 6.86
CA SER A 329 -19.85 -0.69 6.06
C SER A 329 -20.91 -0.01 6.93
N ASN A 330 -21.29 -0.61 8.08
CA ASN A 330 -22.23 0.02 9.00
C ASN A 330 -21.70 1.32 9.61
N GLU A 331 -20.40 1.39 9.92
CA GLU A 331 -19.77 2.64 10.39
C GLU A 331 -19.82 3.73 9.32
N ILE A 332 -19.58 3.39 8.05
CA ILE A 332 -19.71 4.31 6.92
C ILE A 332 -21.16 4.80 6.81
N GLU A 333 -22.16 3.90 6.81
CA GLU A 333 -23.56 4.30 6.73
C GLU A 333 -24.00 5.19 7.89
N ALA A 334 -23.58 4.86 9.12
CA ALA A 334 -23.89 5.66 10.29
C ALA A 334 -23.27 7.06 10.20
N TYR A 335 -22.04 7.16 9.69
CA TYR A 335 -21.37 8.44 9.47
C TYR A 335 -22.10 9.26 8.39
N VAL A 336 -22.41 8.67 7.24
CA VAL A 336 -23.14 9.34 6.15
C VAL A 336 -24.51 9.84 6.60
N ALA A 337 -25.26 9.05 7.37
CA ALA A 337 -26.57 9.43 7.88
C ALA A 337 -26.53 10.51 8.97
N GLY A 338 -25.38 10.70 9.64
CA GLY A 338 -25.21 11.66 10.73
C GLY A 338 -24.75 13.06 10.30
N VAL A 339 -24.45 13.26 9.01
CA VAL A 339 -23.87 14.50 8.44
C VAL A 339 -24.93 15.45 7.88
#